data_AF-A0A4Y8LT30-F1
#
_entry.id   AF-A0A4Y8LT30-F1
#
_cell.length_a   1.000
_cell.length_b   1.000
_cell.length_c   1.000
_cell.angle_alpha   90.00
_cell.angle_beta   90.00
_cell.angle_gamma   90.00
#
_symmetry.space_group_name_H-M   'P 1'
#
loop_
_entity.id
_entity.type
_entity.pdbx_description
1 polymer ?
#
loop_
_entity_poly.entity_id
_entity_poly.type
_entity_poly.pdbx_seq_one_letter_code
_entity_poly.pdbx_strand_id
1 'polypeptide(L)'
;MVVRFIESVIRSGSVISPTLYKEVLNLVKHCLDQSVQFIQFLQYLKQNSEPIKKNPTAIVVLNHIIRESEYFVGIAQTLLYSQR
;
A
#
# COMPACT_ATOMS: atom_id res chain seq x y z
N MET A 1 -5.39 -3.39 -12.13
CA MET A 1 -6.43 -2.57 -11.46
C MET A 1 -5.96 -1.13 -11.28
N VAL A 2 -4.85 -0.87 -10.57
CA VAL A 2 -4.30 0.48 -10.34
C VAL A 2 -4.02 1.26 -11.64
N VAL A 3 -3.38 0.63 -12.63
CA VAL A 3 -3.07 1.28 -13.93
C VAL A 3 -4.32 1.86 -14.60
N ARG A 4 -5.46 1.15 -14.56
CA ARG A 4 -6.72 1.66 -15.13
C ARG A 4 -7.17 2.95 -14.45
N PHE A 5 -7.02 3.07 -13.14
CA PHE A 5 -7.36 4.29 -12.41
C PHE A 5 -6.39 5.44 -12.73
N ILE A 6 -5.09 5.15 -12.86
CA ILE A 6 -4.09 6.13 -13.29
C ILE A 6 -4.46 6.67 -14.68
N GLU A 7 -4.74 5.78 -15.63
CA GLU A 7 -5.15 6.17 -16.98
C GLU A 7 -6.47 6.94 -17.00
N SER A 8 -7.47 6.53 -16.21
CA SER A 8 -8.74 7.25 -16.08
C SER A 8 -8.54 8.68 -15.57
N VAL A 9 -7.68 8.88 -14.57
CA VAL A 9 -7.34 10.22 -14.05
C VAL A 9 -6.59 11.03 -15.10
N ILE A 10 -5.59 10.48 -15.76
CA ILE A 10 -4.84 11.17 -16.83
C ILE A 10 -5.79 11.61 -17.96
N ARG A 11 -6.71 10.72 -18.38
CA ARG A 11 -7.68 11.00 -19.45
C ARG A 11 -8.77 12.00 -19.06
N SER A 12 -9.00 12.21 -17.76
CA SER A 12 -9.94 13.23 -17.28
C SER A 12 -9.43 14.67 -17.50
N GLY A 13 -8.16 14.85 -17.86
CA GLY A 13 -7.57 16.16 -18.11
C GLY A 13 -7.54 17.00 -16.84
N SER A 14 -8.07 18.22 -16.90
CA SER A 14 -8.10 19.14 -15.76
C SER A 14 -9.30 18.97 -14.83
N VAL A 15 -10.29 18.14 -15.19
CA VAL A 15 -11.54 18.00 -14.43
C VAL A 15 -11.77 16.54 -14.06
N ILE A 16 -11.51 16.22 -12.79
CA ILE A 16 -11.82 14.92 -12.21
C ILE A 16 -13.27 14.95 -11.73
N SER A 17 -14.10 14.02 -12.22
CA SER A 17 -15.48 13.92 -11.75
C SER A 17 -15.53 13.50 -10.27
N PRO A 18 -16.53 13.93 -9.49
CA PRO A 18 -16.68 13.51 -8.10
C PRO A 18 -16.73 11.98 -7.93
N THR A 19 -17.31 11.27 -8.90
CA THR A 19 -17.35 9.81 -8.94
C THR A 19 -15.96 9.22 -9.07
N LEU A 20 -15.18 9.65 -10.07
CA LEU A 20 -13.82 9.14 -10.27
C LEU A 20 -12.92 9.43 -9.07
N TYR A 21 -13.05 10.62 -8.48
CA TYR A 21 -12.34 10.98 -7.26
C TYR A 21 -12.66 10.01 -6.11
N LYS A 22 -13.95 9.71 -5.87
CA LYS A 22 -14.37 8.77 -4.83
C LYS A 22 -13.87 7.34 -5.10
N GLU A 23 -13.87 6.91 -6.36
CA GLU A 23 -13.36 5.59 -6.72
C GLU A 23 -11.84 5.47 -6.50
N VAL A 24 -11.08 6.54 -6.78
CA VAL A 24 -9.65 6.60 -6.47
C VAL A 24 -9.41 6.56 -4.96
N LEU A 25 -10.20 7.29 -4.15
CA LEU A 25 -10.10 7.20 -2.70
C LEU A 25 -10.43 5.78 -2.18
N ASN A 26 -11.43 5.12 -2.75
CA ASN A 26 -11.75 3.72 -2.41
C ASN A 26 -10.59 2.78 -2.77
N LEU A 27 -9.92 2.99 -3.91
CA LEU A 27 -8.73 2.24 -4.27
C LEU A 27 -7.61 2.46 -3.26
N VAL A 28 -7.33 3.72 -2.88
CA VAL A 28 -6.31 4.03 -1.85
C VAL A 28 -6.64 3.33 -0.53
N LYS A 29 -7.91 3.36 -0.11
CA LYS A 29 -8.36 2.66 1.10
C LYS A 29 -8.15 1.15 1.00
N HIS A 30 -8.45 0.55 -0.15
CA HIS A 30 -8.20 -0.87 -0.37
C HIS A 30 -6.70 -1.20 -0.30
N CYS A 31 -5.85 -0.41 -0.95
CA CYS A 31 -4.39 -0.58 -0.88
C CYS A 31 -3.84 -0.40 0.54
N LEU A 32 -4.38 0.54 1.31
CA LEU A 32 -4.05 0.73 2.73
C LEU A 32 -4.35 -0.55 3.52
N ASP A 33 -5.56 -1.09 3.40
CA ASP A 33 -5.97 -2.28 4.15
C ASP A 33 -5.15 -3.52 3.76
N GLN A 34 -4.84 -3.69 2.47
CA GLN A 34 -3.95 -4.76 2.01
C GLN A 34 -2.51 -4.59 2.52
N SER A 35 -2.00 -3.36 2.56
CA SER A 35 -0.63 -3.09 3.02
C SER A 35 -0.46 -3.44 4.50
N VAL A 36 -1.48 -3.14 5.33
CA VAL A 36 -1.47 -3.52 6.75
C VAL A 36 -1.44 -5.04 6.92
N GLN A 37 -2.26 -5.78 6.17
CA GLN A 37 -2.27 -7.24 6.20
C GLN A 37 -0.94 -7.83 5.68
N PHE A 38 -0.37 -7.23 4.65
CA PHE A 38 0.90 -7.65 4.09
C PHE A 38 2.06 -7.46 5.09
N ILE A 39 2.12 -6.33 5.79
CA ILE A 39 3.10 -6.10 6.86
C ILE A 39 2.99 -7.17 7.94
N GLN A 40 1.77 -7.48 8.39
CA GLN A 40 1.54 -8.53 9.39
C GLN A 40 2.04 -9.90 8.89
N PHE A 41 1.77 -10.23 7.63
CA PHE A 41 2.26 -11.46 7.00
C PHE A 41 3.79 -11.51 6.95
N LEU A 42 4.46 -10.42 6.57
CA LEU A 42 5.93 -10.37 6.54
C LEU A 42 6.54 -10.50 7.94
N GLN A 43 5.94 -9.89 8.96
CA GLN A 43 6.36 -10.06 10.35
C GLN A 43 6.20 -11.52 10.80
N TYR A 44 5.08 -12.16 10.46
CA TYR A 44 4.85 -13.58 10.72
C TYR A 44 5.93 -14.45 10.04
N LEU A 45 6.21 -14.21 8.76
CA LEU A 45 7.25 -14.94 8.02
C LEU A 45 8.63 -14.77 8.66
N LYS A 46 9.01 -13.56 9.04
CA LYS A 46 10.29 -13.27 9.72
C LYS A 46 10.43 -14.05 11.02
N GLN A 47 9.34 -14.26 11.76
CA GLN A 47 9.32 -14.96 13.05
C GLN A 47 9.18 -16.48 12.94
N ASN A 48 8.57 -17.00 11.88
CA ASN A 48 8.15 -18.41 11.82
C ASN A 48 8.80 -19.21 10.69
N SER A 49 9.43 -18.57 9.69
CA SER A 49 10.05 -19.27 8.56
C SER A 49 11.54 -19.55 8.81
N GLU A 50 11.88 -20.82 9.01
CA GLU A 50 13.28 -21.26 9.19
C GLU A 50 14.20 -20.90 8.00
N PRO A 51 13.79 -21.08 6.73
CA PRO A 51 14.61 -20.62 5.60
C PRO A 51 14.89 -19.11 5.62
N ILE A 52 13.94 -18.29 6.07
CA ILE A 52 14.12 -16.83 6.17
C ILE A 52 15.07 -16.49 7.32
N LYS A 53 14.89 -17.10 8.49
CA LYS A 53 15.76 -16.86 9.66
C LYS A 53 17.23 -17.19 9.40
N LYS A 54 17.48 -18.22 8.59
CA LYS A 54 18.83 -18.68 8.23
C LYS A 54 19.46 -17.87 7.10
N ASN A 55 18.73 -16.95 6.47
CA ASN A 55 19.22 -16.14 5.37
C ASN A 55 19.23 -14.64 5.77
N PRO A 56 20.40 -14.08 6.13
CA PRO A 56 20.50 -12.68 6.56
C PRO A 56 20.08 -11.69 5.46
N THR A 57 20.33 -12.00 4.18
CA THR A 57 19.88 -11.18 3.05
C THR A 57 18.36 -11.14 2.98
N ALA A 58 17.69 -12.27 3.19
CA ALA A 58 16.22 -12.32 3.22
C ALA A 58 15.66 -11.46 4.35
N ILE A 59 16.28 -11.47 5.54
CA ILE A 59 15.87 -10.62 6.67
C ILE A 59 16.00 -9.14 6.32
N VAL A 60 17.13 -8.73 5.71
CA VAL A 60 17.35 -7.33 5.29
C VAL A 60 16.29 -6.89 4.28
N VAL A 61 16.00 -7.71 3.26
CA VAL A 61 14.98 -7.42 2.25
C VAL A 61 13.59 -7.32 2.87
N LEU A 62 13.21 -8.25 3.75
CA LEU A 62 11.91 -8.20 4.45
C LEU A 62 11.77 -6.94 5.28
N ASN A 63 12.81 -6.57 6.04
CA ASN A 63 12.81 -5.35 6.84
C ASN A 63 12.72 -4.08 5.96
N HIS A 64 13.32 -4.09 4.77
CA HIS A 64 13.17 -2.99 3.82
C HIS A 64 11.72 -2.89 3.31
N ILE A 65 11.14 -4.00 2.86
CA ILE A 65 9.76 -4.04 2.35
C ILE A 65 8.76 -3.60 3.43
N ILE A 66 8.94 -4.04 4.67
CA ILE A 66 8.10 -3.63 5.81
C ILE A 66 8.15 -2.12 5.99
N ARG A 67 9.35 -1.51 6.07
CA ARG A 67 9.51 -0.07 6.26
C ARG A 67 8.87 0.76 5.13
N GLU A 68 9.06 0.35 3.88
CA GLU A 68 8.45 1.03 2.73
C GLU A 68 6.92 0.89 2.73
N SER A 69 6.41 -0.27 3.16
CA SER A 69 4.96 -0.48 3.31
C SER A 69 4.38 0.36 4.45
N GLU A 70 5.09 0.48 5.58
CA GLU A 70 4.70 1.35 6.71
C GLU A 70 4.70 2.83 6.30
N TYR A 71 5.67 3.27 5.50
CA TYR A 71 5.68 4.60 4.90
C TYR A 71 4.44 4.85 4.04
N PHE A 72 4.11 3.92 3.13
CA PHE A 72 2.90 4.00 2.32
C PHE A 72 1.63 4.07 3.17
N VAL A 73 1.52 3.23 4.22
CA VAL A 73 0.39 3.23 5.16
C VAL A 73 0.21 4.61 5.80
N GLY A 74 1.30 5.22 6.27
CA GLY A 74 1.26 6.57 6.86
C GLY A 74 0.72 7.62 5.88
N ILE A 75 1.26 7.66 4.65
CA ILE A 75 0.82 8.59 3.60
C ILE A 75 -0.66 8.38 3.26
N ALA A 76 -1.09 7.12 3.06
CA ALA A 76 -2.46 6.79 2.71
C ALA A 76 -3.45 7.15 3.83
N GLN A 77 -3.07 6.94 5.10
CA GLN A 77 -3.87 7.35 6.25
C GLN A 77 -4.01 8.87 6.33
N THR A 78 -2.92 9.63 6.18
CA THR A 78 -2.99 11.10 6.15
C THR A 78 -3.94 11.56 5.03
N LEU A 79 -3.79 11.04 3.81
CA LEU A 79 -4.64 11.41 2.69
C LEU A 79 -6.13 11.13 2.98
N LEU A 80 -6.47 9.96 3.52
CA LEU A 80 -7.86 9.55 3.77
C LEU A 80 -8.48 10.23 4.99
N TYR A 81 -7.69 10.57 6.02
CA TYR A 81 -8.18 11.20 7.24
C TYR A 81 -8.21 12.72 7.17
N SER A 82 -7.40 13.35 6.32
CA SER A 82 -7.51 14.78 6.00
C SER A 82 -8.76 15.12 5.16
N GLN A 83 -9.52 14.12 4.71
CA GLN A 83 -10.81 14.30 4.01
C GLN A 83 -12.01 14.32 4.98
N ARG A 84 -11.78 14.20 6.29
CA ARG A 84 -12.82 14.34 7.33
C ARG A 84 -12.91 15.76 7.84
#